data_AF-A0A261WL33-F1
#
_entry.id   AF-A0A261WL33-F1
#
_cell.length_a   1.000
_cell.length_b   1.000
_cell.length_c   1.000
_cell.angle_alpha   90.00
_cell.angle_beta   90.00
_cell.angle_gamma   90.00
#
_symmetry.space_group_name_H-M   'P 1'
#
loop_
_entity.id
_entity.type
_entity.pdbx_description
1 polymer ?
#
loop_
_entity_poly.entity_id
_entity_poly.type
_entity_poly.pdbx_seq_one_letter_code
_entity_poly.pdbx_strand_id
1 'polypeptide(L)'
;MTHVLNFTIKSLRFDEDYHPSATTRNTTNFANLARGQRRQENLRNTLAMINNRCNDLAHWDNPNRDRYAVELDIISVEMHIGERALDDAFPLIEILKPTIVDRHTGARIDGIAGNNFSSYVRDYDFSVLLPAHNQDASGFNIPDDFGDLHGKLFKHFVHSPAYCAHFQKSPVICISVSTSRTYHRTGNRHPILGIEYRQDAVSLTDQYFEKMGLQVRYFM
;
A
#
# COMPACT_ATOMS: atom_id res chain seq x y z
N MET A 1 -31.62 -2.52 -6.10
CA MET A 1 -30.90 -2.81 -7.37
C MET A 1 -29.44 -3.02 -7.02
N THR A 2 -28.85 -4.14 -7.46
CA THR A 2 -27.42 -4.42 -7.26
C THR A 2 -26.67 -3.82 -8.44
N HIS A 3 -25.88 -2.78 -8.22
CA HIS A 3 -25.01 -2.22 -9.26
C HIS A 3 -23.73 -3.04 -9.35
N VAL A 4 -23.31 -3.37 -10.57
CA VAL A 4 -22.04 -4.05 -10.82
C VAL A 4 -20.91 -3.05 -10.63
N LEU A 5 -19.89 -3.43 -9.86
CA LEU A 5 -18.65 -2.67 -9.70
C LEU A 5 -17.61 -3.23 -10.67
N ASN A 6 -17.09 -2.37 -11.54
CA ASN A 6 -16.00 -2.69 -12.45
C ASN A 6 -14.75 -1.92 -12.03
N PHE A 7 -13.57 -2.53 -12.21
CA PHE A 7 -12.30 -1.94 -11.83
C PHE A 7 -11.37 -1.86 -13.03
N THR A 8 -10.69 -0.73 -13.16
CA THR A 8 -9.63 -0.50 -14.15
C THR A 8 -8.33 -0.27 -13.41
N ILE A 9 -7.24 -0.89 -13.87
CA ILE A 9 -5.91 -0.73 -13.29
C ILE A 9 -5.02 0.01 -14.28
N LYS A 10 -4.45 1.12 -13.85
CA LYS A 10 -3.42 1.86 -14.57
C LYS A 10 -2.08 1.66 -13.88
N SER A 11 -1.02 1.57 -14.66
CA SER A 11 0.34 1.42 -14.17
C SER A 11 1.20 2.57 -14.69
N LEU A 12 1.96 3.19 -13.79
CA LEU A 12 2.90 4.25 -14.11
C LEU A 12 4.24 3.96 -13.46
N ARG A 13 5.33 4.09 -14.21
CA ARG A 13 6.67 3.90 -13.69
C ARG A 13 6.98 4.94 -12.61
N PHE A 14 7.48 4.47 -11.47
CA PHE A 14 8.02 5.30 -10.40
C PHE A 14 9.54 5.24 -10.41
N ASP A 15 10.14 6.17 -11.15
CA ASP A 15 11.58 6.36 -11.29
C ASP A 15 11.98 7.82 -10.96
N GLU A 16 13.20 8.21 -11.28
CA GLU A 16 13.70 9.57 -11.04
C GLU A 16 12.99 10.65 -11.88
N ASP A 17 12.33 10.26 -12.96
CA ASP A 17 11.63 11.14 -13.88
C ASP A 17 10.13 11.21 -13.59
N TYR A 18 9.65 10.48 -12.57
CA TYR A 18 8.27 10.55 -12.12
C TYR A 18 7.89 11.98 -11.67
N HIS A 19 6.80 12.48 -12.24
CA HIS A 19 6.18 13.74 -11.84
C HIS A 19 4.72 13.48 -11.44
N PRO A 20 4.29 13.93 -10.26
CA PRO A 20 2.89 13.86 -9.89
C PRO A 20 2.08 14.81 -10.78
N SER A 21 0.89 14.38 -11.21
CA SER A 21 -0.04 15.27 -11.91
C SER A 21 -0.54 16.38 -10.98
N ALA A 22 -1.04 17.48 -11.55
CA ALA A 22 -1.68 18.55 -10.77
C ALA A 22 -2.87 18.07 -9.94
N THR A 23 -3.51 16.98 -10.35
CA THR A 23 -4.64 16.33 -9.68
C THR A 23 -4.22 15.24 -8.70
N THR A 24 -2.93 14.90 -8.60
CA THR A 24 -2.44 13.90 -7.65
C THR A 24 -2.61 14.43 -6.24
N ARG A 25 -3.27 13.65 -5.38
CA ARG A 25 -3.55 14.04 -3.99
C ARG A 25 -2.29 14.35 -3.19
N ASN A 26 -2.45 15.21 -2.19
CA ASN A 26 -1.39 15.49 -1.21
C ASN A 26 -1.16 14.30 -0.25
N THR A 27 -2.18 13.48 0.00
CA THR A 27 -2.09 12.30 0.87
C THR A 27 -1.46 11.09 0.18
N THR A 28 -1.18 11.16 -1.13
CA THR A 28 -0.41 10.14 -1.83
C THR A 28 1.07 10.27 -1.46
N ASN A 29 1.54 9.44 -0.51
CA ASN A 29 2.85 9.56 0.12
C ASN A 29 4.04 9.65 -0.86
N PHE A 30 4.07 8.84 -1.92
CA PHE A 30 5.16 8.89 -2.91
C PHE A 30 5.11 10.15 -3.78
N ALA A 31 3.93 10.74 -3.98
CA ALA A 31 3.81 12.02 -4.68
C ALA A 31 4.47 13.16 -3.91
N ASN A 32 4.46 13.12 -2.57
CA ASN A 32 5.15 14.12 -1.74
C ASN A 32 6.68 14.09 -1.92
N LEU A 33 7.28 12.91 -2.09
CA LEU A 33 8.71 12.77 -2.40
C LEU A 33 9.05 13.38 -3.77
N ALA A 34 8.08 13.39 -4.68
CA ALA A 34 8.22 13.82 -6.06
C ALA A 34 7.82 15.29 -6.31
N ARG A 35 7.74 16.13 -5.26
CA ARG A 35 7.39 17.56 -5.36
C ARG A 35 8.61 18.46 -5.07
N GLY A 36 8.57 19.68 -5.59
CA GLY A 36 9.56 20.73 -5.31
C GLY A 36 10.83 20.66 -6.18
N GLN A 37 11.73 21.64 -5.98
CA GLN A 37 12.93 21.82 -6.82
C GLN A 37 13.94 20.66 -6.71
N ARG A 38 13.97 19.95 -5.57
CA ARG A 38 14.86 18.79 -5.33
C ARG A 38 14.21 17.44 -5.65
N ARG A 39 13.10 17.42 -6.39
CA ARG A 39 12.34 16.22 -6.77
C ARG A 39 13.24 15.07 -7.24
N GLN A 40 14.02 15.29 -8.30
CA GLN A 40 14.79 14.21 -8.94
C GLN A 40 15.87 13.66 -7.99
N GLU A 41 16.52 14.53 -7.21
CA GLU A 41 17.49 14.13 -6.20
C GLU A 41 16.83 13.28 -5.09
N ASN A 42 15.65 13.70 -4.59
CA ASN A 42 14.89 12.96 -3.60
C ASN A 42 14.50 11.56 -4.11
N LEU A 43 14.03 11.48 -5.36
CA LEU A 43 13.66 10.22 -6.00
C LEU A 43 14.88 9.31 -6.18
N ARG A 44 16.00 9.83 -6.70
CA ARG A 44 17.26 9.09 -6.82
C ARG A 44 17.73 8.52 -5.50
N ASN A 45 17.76 9.36 -4.45
CA ASN A 45 18.19 8.93 -3.12
C ASN A 45 17.26 7.85 -2.54
N THR A 46 15.94 8.00 -2.73
CA THR A 46 14.95 7.02 -2.27
C THR A 46 15.11 5.68 -3.00
N LEU A 47 15.22 5.70 -4.32
CA LEU A 47 15.38 4.49 -5.13
C LEU A 47 16.72 3.80 -4.85
N ALA A 48 17.80 4.57 -4.65
CA ALA A 48 19.09 4.06 -4.24
C ALA A 48 19.02 3.39 -2.86
N MET A 49 18.34 4.01 -1.89
CA MET A 49 18.13 3.43 -0.56
C MET A 49 17.37 2.08 -0.64
N ILE A 50 16.33 2.01 -1.47
CA ILE A 50 15.56 0.76 -1.68
C ILE A 50 16.44 -0.32 -2.33
N ASN A 51 17.20 0.03 -3.37
CA ASN A 51 18.14 -0.88 -4.02
C ASN A 51 19.18 -1.42 -3.04
N ASN A 52 19.83 -0.53 -2.29
CA ASN A 52 20.84 -0.91 -1.31
C ASN A 52 20.24 -1.85 -0.26
N ARG A 53 19.05 -1.51 0.28
CA ARG A 53 18.39 -2.36 1.27
C ARG A 53 18.00 -3.72 0.70
N CYS A 54 17.54 -3.79 -0.55
CA CYS A 54 17.23 -5.08 -1.19
C CYS A 54 18.48 -5.96 -1.31
N ASN A 55 19.59 -5.38 -1.77
CA ASN A 55 20.86 -6.10 -1.90
C ASN A 55 21.44 -6.53 -0.56
N ASP A 56 21.31 -5.72 0.49
CA ASP A 56 21.71 -6.08 1.85
C ASP A 56 20.96 -7.30 2.38
N LEU A 57 19.66 -7.41 2.06
CA LEU A 57 18.82 -8.52 2.49
C LEU A 57 19.10 -9.80 1.69
N ALA A 58 19.34 -9.68 0.38
CA ALA A 58 19.62 -10.80 -0.53
C ALA A 58 21.14 -11.05 -0.67
N HIS A 59 21.81 -11.41 0.42
CA HIS A 59 23.28 -11.49 0.49
C HIS A 59 23.87 -12.85 0.08
N TRP A 60 23.08 -13.92 0.02
CA TRP A 60 23.57 -15.30 -0.15
C TRP A 60 24.21 -15.58 -1.53
N ASP A 61 23.84 -14.83 -2.55
CA ASP A 61 24.35 -14.95 -3.93
C ASP A 61 24.71 -13.56 -4.52
N ASN A 62 25.05 -12.63 -3.64
CA ASN A 62 25.28 -11.22 -3.94
C ASN A 62 26.46 -10.63 -3.14
N PRO A 63 27.70 -11.11 -3.38
CA PRO A 63 28.86 -10.74 -2.57
C PRO A 63 29.19 -9.24 -2.61
N ASN A 64 28.92 -8.58 -3.75
CA ASN A 64 29.21 -7.16 -3.95
C ASN A 64 28.04 -6.23 -3.59
N ARG A 65 26.88 -6.78 -3.24
CA ARG A 65 25.64 -6.04 -2.90
C ARG A 65 25.13 -5.11 -4.00
N ASP A 66 25.31 -5.49 -5.26
CA ASP A 66 24.94 -4.70 -6.44
C ASP A 66 24.21 -5.51 -7.53
N ARG A 67 23.93 -6.80 -7.27
CA ARG A 67 23.29 -7.70 -8.24
C ARG A 67 21.84 -7.34 -8.56
N TYR A 68 21.08 -6.90 -7.57
CA TYR A 68 19.65 -6.68 -7.72
C TYR A 68 19.32 -5.20 -7.90
N ALA A 69 18.38 -4.90 -8.79
CA ALA A 69 17.68 -3.63 -8.82
C ALA A 69 16.20 -3.84 -8.49
N VAL A 70 15.60 -2.89 -7.80
CA VAL A 70 14.16 -2.83 -7.54
C VAL A 70 13.60 -1.73 -8.40
N GLU A 71 12.71 -2.10 -9.32
CA GLU A 71 11.88 -1.17 -10.05
C GLU A 71 10.51 -1.08 -9.38
N LEU A 72 9.89 0.10 -9.41
CA LEU A 72 8.60 0.33 -8.79
C LEU A 72 7.62 0.87 -9.82
N ASP A 73 6.41 0.33 -9.82
CA ASP A 73 5.28 0.89 -10.52
C ASP A 73 4.24 1.41 -9.52
N ILE A 74 3.71 2.60 -9.77
CA ILE A 74 2.48 3.08 -9.18
C ILE A 74 1.33 2.40 -9.90
N ILE A 75 0.54 1.68 -9.13
CA ILE A 75 -0.69 1.04 -9.56
C ILE A 75 -1.84 1.91 -9.06
N SER A 76 -2.59 2.48 -9.99
CA SER A 76 -3.80 3.26 -9.72
C SER A 76 -5.02 2.44 -10.07
N VAL A 77 -5.92 2.27 -9.11
CA VAL A 77 -7.17 1.52 -9.25
C VAL A 77 -8.31 2.51 -9.34
N GLU A 78 -9.05 2.43 -10.45
CA GLU A 78 -10.26 3.20 -10.70
C GLU A 78 -11.47 2.27 -10.64
N MET A 79 -12.57 2.77 -10.07
CA MET A 79 -13.83 2.06 -9.90
C MET A 79 -14.93 2.72 -10.74
N HIS A 80 -15.72 1.89 -11.42
CA HIS A 80 -16.89 2.31 -12.20
C HIS A 80 -18.14 1.64 -11.64
N ILE A 81 -19.24 2.38 -11.57
CA ILE A 81 -20.53 1.89 -11.05
C ILE A 81 -21.50 1.73 -12.23
N GLY A 82 -21.90 0.48 -12.51
CA GLY A 82 -22.76 0.14 -13.65
C GLY A 82 -22.05 0.26 -15.01
N GLU A 83 -22.82 0.50 -16.07
CA GLU A 83 -22.32 0.67 -17.45
C GLU A 83 -21.97 2.12 -17.81
N ARG A 84 -21.86 3.02 -16.81
CA ARG A 84 -21.53 4.43 -17.06
C ARG A 84 -20.11 4.57 -17.63
N ALA A 85 -19.95 5.59 -18.48
CA ALA A 85 -18.75 5.85 -19.26
C ALA A 85 -17.47 6.01 -18.40
N LEU A 86 -16.31 5.80 -19.04
CA LEU A 86 -14.98 5.92 -18.43
C LEU A 86 -14.71 7.29 -17.78
N ASP A 87 -15.42 8.34 -18.18
CA ASP A 87 -15.26 9.70 -17.67
C ASP A 87 -15.81 9.91 -16.24
N ASP A 88 -16.57 8.95 -15.69
CA ASP A 88 -17.11 8.94 -14.32
C ASP A 88 -16.31 8.03 -13.37
N ALA A 89 -15.05 7.72 -13.70
CA ALA A 89 -14.21 6.82 -12.90
C ALA A 89 -13.91 7.39 -11.50
N PHE A 90 -14.25 6.64 -10.45
CA PHE A 90 -13.87 7.00 -9.08
C PHE A 90 -12.46 6.45 -8.78
N PRO A 91 -11.46 7.30 -8.48
CA PRO A 91 -10.15 6.82 -8.09
C PRO A 91 -10.25 6.20 -6.69
N LEU A 92 -9.88 4.94 -6.55
CA LEU A 92 -10.14 4.16 -5.34
C LEU A 92 -8.88 3.97 -4.51
N ILE A 93 -7.85 3.34 -5.09
CA ILE A 93 -6.61 2.93 -4.40
C ILE A 93 -5.40 3.29 -5.25
N GLU A 94 -4.31 3.70 -4.61
CA GLU A 94 -2.98 3.78 -5.20
C GLU A 94 -1.99 2.97 -4.36
N ILE A 95 -1.24 2.08 -4.99
CA ILE A 95 -0.24 1.22 -4.34
C ILE A 95 1.03 1.15 -5.18
N LEU A 96 2.15 0.84 -4.54
CA LEU A 96 3.38 0.49 -5.23
C LEU A 96 3.47 -1.03 -5.42
N LYS A 97 3.91 -1.42 -6.62
CA LYS A 97 4.28 -2.79 -6.97
C LYS A 97 5.76 -2.83 -7.33
N PRO A 98 6.60 -3.59 -6.60
CA PRO A 98 7.98 -3.79 -6.96
C PRO A 98 8.15 -4.89 -8.01
N THR A 99 9.18 -4.75 -8.83
CA THR A 99 9.77 -5.82 -9.64
C THR A 99 11.26 -5.89 -9.30
N ILE A 100 11.75 -7.07 -8.92
CA ILE A 100 13.19 -7.26 -8.69
C ILE A 100 13.83 -7.70 -10.00
N VAL A 101 14.84 -6.98 -10.44
CA VAL A 101 15.64 -7.27 -11.63
C VAL A 101 16.98 -7.80 -11.19
N ASP A 102 17.29 -9.04 -11.58
CA ASP A 102 18.62 -9.62 -11.44
C ASP A 102 19.50 -9.13 -12.60
N ARG A 103 20.47 -8.26 -12.30
CA ARG A 103 21.34 -7.66 -13.32
C ARG A 103 22.30 -8.65 -13.95
N HIS A 104 22.56 -9.79 -13.30
CA HIS A 104 23.48 -10.79 -13.82
C HIS A 104 22.81 -11.68 -14.86
N THR A 105 21.55 -12.06 -14.61
CA THR A 105 20.80 -12.99 -15.47
C THR A 105 19.81 -12.30 -16.40
N GLY A 106 19.46 -11.04 -16.10
CA GLY A 106 18.37 -10.32 -16.77
C GLY A 106 16.98 -10.76 -16.31
N ALA A 107 16.88 -11.67 -15.34
CA ALA A 107 15.60 -12.17 -14.85
C ALA A 107 14.80 -11.06 -14.14
N ARG A 108 13.49 -11.07 -14.34
CA ARG A 108 12.54 -10.14 -13.71
C ARG A 108 11.61 -10.93 -12.81
N ILE A 109 11.65 -10.63 -11.52
CA ILE A 109 10.95 -11.36 -10.47
C ILE A 109 9.80 -10.48 -9.96
N ASP A 110 8.58 -11.01 -10.09
CA ASP A 110 7.36 -10.29 -9.73
C ASP A 110 7.22 -10.14 -8.21
N GLY A 111 7.20 -8.88 -7.76
CA GLY A 111 6.97 -8.52 -6.37
C GLY A 111 5.49 -8.45 -6.00
N ILE A 112 5.22 -8.21 -4.72
CA ILE A 112 3.85 -8.17 -4.18
C ILE A 112 3.35 -6.73 -4.20
N ALA A 113 2.18 -6.50 -4.80
CA ALA A 113 1.52 -5.19 -4.78
C ALA A 113 0.93 -4.89 -3.40
N GLY A 114 0.87 -3.60 -3.03
CA GLY A 114 0.25 -3.15 -1.77
C GLY A 114 1.15 -2.28 -0.90
N ASN A 115 2.42 -2.10 -1.30
CA ASN A 115 3.32 -1.19 -0.63
C ASN A 115 2.81 0.25 -0.75
N ASN A 116 3.03 1.06 0.29
CA ASN A 116 2.62 2.46 0.31
C ASN A 116 1.14 2.68 -0.05
N PHE A 117 0.27 1.93 0.63
CA PHE A 117 -1.16 1.91 0.38
C PHE A 117 -1.83 3.26 0.66
N SER A 118 -2.38 3.86 -0.40
CA SER A 118 -3.21 5.08 -0.35
C SER A 118 -4.62 4.75 -0.85
N SER A 119 -5.64 5.32 -0.21
CA SER A 119 -7.04 5.10 -0.57
C SER A 119 -7.88 6.34 -0.30
N TYR A 120 -8.76 6.71 -1.24
CA TYR A 120 -9.63 7.87 -1.10
C TYR A 120 -10.65 7.68 0.02
N VAL A 121 -11.21 6.48 0.13
CA VAL A 121 -12.19 6.15 1.17
C VAL A 121 -11.51 6.11 2.54
N ARG A 122 -10.29 5.55 2.62
CA ARG A 122 -9.51 5.59 3.86
C ARG A 122 -9.20 7.00 4.33
N ASP A 123 -8.79 7.87 3.42
CA ASP A 123 -8.48 9.26 3.77
C ASP A 123 -9.73 9.98 4.28
N TYR A 124 -10.88 9.77 3.65
CA TYR A 124 -12.16 10.29 4.12
C TYR A 124 -12.50 9.77 5.52
N ASP A 125 -12.45 8.44 5.72
CA ASP A 125 -12.80 7.82 6.99
C ASP A 125 -11.95 8.40 8.13
N PHE A 126 -10.63 8.42 7.99
CA PHE A 126 -9.73 8.86 9.06
C PHE A 126 -9.61 10.38 9.20
N SER A 127 -9.72 11.14 8.12
CA SER A 127 -9.43 12.59 8.13
C SER A 127 -10.68 13.46 8.20
N VAL A 128 -11.87 12.90 7.91
CA VAL A 128 -13.14 13.64 7.88
C VAL A 128 -14.16 12.98 8.80
N LEU A 129 -14.53 11.72 8.53
CA LEU A 129 -15.62 11.06 9.25
C LEU A 129 -15.30 10.88 10.74
N LEU A 130 -14.14 10.31 11.07
CA LEU A 130 -13.75 10.05 12.45
C LEU A 130 -13.59 11.34 13.27
N PRO A 131 -12.91 12.41 12.79
CA PRO A 131 -12.88 13.68 13.49
C PRO A 131 -14.27 14.31 13.67
N ALA A 132 -15.10 14.32 12.62
CA ALA A 132 -16.44 14.90 12.68
C ALA A 132 -17.34 14.18 13.70
N HIS A 133 -17.25 12.84 13.78
CA HIS A 133 -17.99 12.05 14.76
C HIS A 133 -17.61 12.38 16.21
N ASN A 134 -16.37 12.81 16.44
CA ASN A 134 -15.84 13.07 17.78
C ASN A 134 -15.84 14.55 18.19
N GLN A 135 -16.27 15.47 17.30
CA GLN A 135 -16.12 16.92 17.52
C GLN A 135 -16.78 17.43 18.81
N ASP A 136 -17.96 16.90 19.15
CA ASP A 136 -18.72 17.27 20.36
C ASP A 136 -18.88 16.11 21.35
N ALA A 137 -18.11 15.04 21.18
CA ALA A 137 -18.20 13.86 22.03
C ALA A 137 -17.44 14.06 23.36
N SER A 138 -18.00 13.54 24.46
CA SER A 138 -17.34 13.57 25.78
C SER A 138 -16.14 12.62 25.90
N GLY A 139 -15.94 11.75 24.91
CA GLY A 139 -14.83 10.81 24.82
C GLY A 139 -14.68 10.27 23.40
N PHE A 140 -13.53 9.66 23.12
CA PHE A 140 -13.25 9.09 21.81
C PHE A 140 -14.15 7.88 21.55
N ASN A 141 -14.91 7.94 20.45
CA ASN A 141 -15.74 6.85 19.95
C ASN A 141 -15.54 6.67 18.44
N ILE A 142 -15.89 5.48 17.96
CA ILE A 142 -15.74 5.08 16.56
C ILE A 142 -17.16 4.90 15.99
N PRO A 143 -17.47 5.45 14.79
CA PRO A 143 -18.72 5.16 14.11
C PRO A 143 -18.95 3.65 13.94
N ASP A 144 -20.18 3.18 14.09
CA ASP A 144 -20.50 1.74 14.02
C ASP A 144 -20.12 1.10 12.67
N ASP A 145 -20.19 1.88 11.58
CA ASP A 145 -19.88 1.48 10.22
C ASP A 145 -18.47 1.90 9.75
N PHE A 146 -17.60 2.32 10.67
CA PHE A 146 -16.26 2.80 10.34
C PHE A 146 -15.44 1.77 9.56
N GLY A 147 -15.04 2.11 8.33
CA GLY A 147 -14.29 1.24 7.43
C GLY A 147 -15.11 0.19 6.70
N ASP A 148 -16.42 0.07 6.93
CA ASP A 148 -17.26 -0.95 6.27
C ASP A 148 -17.31 -0.76 4.76
N LEU A 149 -17.49 0.47 4.29
CA LEU A 149 -17.53 0.77 2.85
C LEU A 149 -16.19 0.42 2.20
N HIS A 150 -15.09 0.91 2.78
CA HIS A 150 -13.76 0.64 2.24
C HIS A 150 -13.43 -0.84 2.24
N GLY A 151 -13.77 -1.56 3.32
CA GLY A 151 -13.62 -3.01 3.44
C GLY A 151 -14.36 -3.77 2.33
N LYS A 152 -15.62 -3.41 2.07
CA LYS A 152 -16.42 -4.00 0.99
C LYS A 152 -15.79 -3.72 -0.37
N LEU A 153 -15.44 -2.46 -0.66
CA LEU A 153 -14.83 -2.09 -1.94
C LEU A 153 -13.48 -2.77 -2.19
N PHE A 154 -12.63 -2.85 -1.16
CA PHE A 154 -11.36 -3.56 -1.26
C PHE A 154 -11.56 -5.06 -1.55
N LYS A 155 -12.50 -5.70 -0.84
CA LYS A 155 -12.85 -7.11 -1.09
C LYS A 155 -13.37 -7.30 -2.52
N HIS A 156 -14.23 -6.42 -3.02
CA HIS A 156 -14.67 -6.49 -4.42
C HIS A 156 -13.51 -6.33 -5.40
N PHE A 157 -12.58 -5.41 -5.14
CA PHE A 157 -11.41 -5.19 -5.98
C PHE A 157 -10.52 -6.42 -6.04
N VAL A 158 -10.09 -6.98 -4.90
CA VAL A 158 -9.12 -8.11 -4.89
C VAL A 158 -9.68 -9.41 -5.45
N HIS A 159 -11.02 -9.55 -5.54
CA HIS A 159 -11.69 -10.68 -6.18
C HIS A 159 -12.17 -10.36 -7.61
N SER A 160 -11.86 -9.17 -8.14
CA SER A 160 -12.31 -8.76 -9.47
C SER A 160 -11.48 -9.41 -10.59
N PRO A 161 -12.05 -9.56 -11.80
CA PRO A 161 -11.29 -10.00 -12.98
C PRO A 161 -10.07 -9.13 -13.26
N ALA A 162 -10.16 -7.82 -13.03
CA ALA A 162 -9.04 -6.89 -13.19
C ALA A 162 -7.88 -7.24 -12.24
N TYR A 163 -8.16 -7.55 -10.98
CA TYR A 163 -7.10 -7.96 -10.05
C TYR A 163 -6.40 -9.25 -10.51
N CYS A 164 -7.18 -10.28 -10.85
CA CYS A 164 -6.66 -11.57 -11.32
C CYS A 164 -5.85 -11.45 -12.61
N ALA A 165 -6.21 -10.53 -13.50
CA ALA A 165 -5.48 -10.29 -14.75
C ALA A 165 -4.12 -9.61 -14.53
N HIS A 166 -3.97 -8.82 -13.47
CA HIS A 166 -2.77 -7.99 -13.22
C HIS A 166 -1.86 -8.53 -12.11
N PHE A 167 -2.37 -9.33 -11.17
CA PHE A 167 -1.61 -9.80 -10.01
C PHE A 167 -1.79 -11.30 -9.77
N GLN A 168 -0.69 -11.97 -9.44
CA GLN A 168 -0.65 -13.40 -9.11
C GLN A 168 -0.68 -13.68 -7.61
N LYS A 169 -0.49 -12.65 -6.78
CA LYS A 169 -0.37 -12.76 -5.33
C LYS A 169 -1.35 -11.80 -4.67
N SER A 170 -1.93 -12.20 -3.54
CA SER A 170 -2.72 -11.30 -2.69
C SER A 170 -1.89 -10.10 -2.23
N PRO A 171 -2.53 -8.93 -2.01
CA PRO A 171 -1.79 -7.74 -1.67
C PRO A 171 -1.24 -7.82 -0.24
N VAL A 172 -0.06 -7.24 -0.03
CA VAL A 172 0.54 -7.10 1.31
C VAL A 172 0.73 -5.62 1.58
N ILE A 173 0.21 -5.17 2.72
CA ILE A 173 0.27 -3.78 3.15
C ILE A 173 1.21 -3.70 4.35
N CYS A 174 2.29 -2.93 4.21
CA CYS A 174 3.26 -2.69 5.27
C CYS A 174 2.94 -1.38 5.98
N ILE A 175 2.70 -1.44 7.28
CA ILE A 175 2.47 -0.27 8.14
C ILE A 175 3.41 -0.31 9.33
N SER A 176 3.76 0.86 9.84
CA SER A 176 4.54 1.00 11.06
C SER A 176 3.73 0.52 12.27
N VAL A 177 4.41 -0.14 13.21
CA VAL A 177 3.83 -0.53 14.49
C VAL A 177 3.66 0.69 15.40
N SER A 178 2.62 0.69 16.24
CA SER A 178 2.42 1.77 17.21
C SER A 178 3.43 1.67 18.37
N THR A 179 3.97 2.80 18.81
CA THR A 179 4.81 2.89 20.01
C THR A 179 3.99 2.90 21.31
N SER A 180 2.67 3.05 21.24
CA SER A 180 1.76 3.08 22.40
C SER A 180 1.26 1.71 22.85
N ARG A 181 1.81 0.63 22.30
CA ARG A 181 1.34 -0.75 22.50
C ARG A 181 2.45 -1.66 22.98
N THR A 182 2.09 -2.69 23.73
CA THR A 182 3.04 -3.71 24.18
C THR A 182 3.03 -4.88 23.20
N TYR A 183 4.21 -5.33 22.80
CA TYR A 183 4.38 -6.45 21.88
C TYR A 183 5.13 -7.58 22.58
N HIS A 184 4.55 -8.76 22.54
CA HIS A 184 5.11 -9.96 23.14
C HIS A 184 5.70 -10.84 22.05
N ARG A 185 6.99 -11.18 22.19
CA ARG A 185 7.70 -12.07 21.28
C ARG A 185 6.98 -13.43 21.22
N THR A 186 6.81 -13.94 20.02
CA THR A 186 6.34 -15.31 19.75
C THR A 186 7.51 -16.23 19.42
N GLY A 187 7.23 -17.50 19.13
CA GLY A 187 8.24 -18.48 18.72
C GLY A 187 8.64 -18.42 17.24
N ASN A 188 7.89 -17.72 16.39
CA ASN A 188 8.15 -17.72 14.95
C ASN A 188 9.24 -16.69 14.57
N ARG A 189 10.10 -17.06 13.62
CA ARG A 189 11.19 -16.21 13.10
C ARG A 189 11.23 -16.29 11.58
N HIS A 190 11.05 -15.15 10.94
CA HIS A 190 11.21 -15.00 9.49
C HIS A 190 12.67 -14.66 9.16
N PRO A 191 13.27 -15.26 8.10
CA PRO A 191 14.67 -15.06 7.76
C PRO A 191 15.03 -13.59 7.46
N ILE A 192 14.09 -12.86 6.85
CA ILE A 192 14.24 -11.43 6.52
C ILE A 192 13.57 -10.48 7.52
N LEU A 193 12.29 -10.70 7.87
CA LEU A 193 11.51 -9.77 8.71
C LEU A 193 11.87 -9.82 10.21
N GLY A 194 12.60 -10.83 10.67
CA GLY A 194 12.97 -10.95 12.08
C GLY A 194 12.00 -11.81 12.89
N ILE A 195 11.79 -11.47 14.16
CA ILE A 195 10.99 -12.27 15.08
C ILE A 195 9.53 -11.80 15.02
N GLU A 196 8.59 -12.74 15.05
CA GLU A 196 7.17 -12.39 15.11
C GLU A 196 6.73 -12.03 16.53
N TYR A 197 5.92 -10.99 16.64
CA TYR A 197 5.34 -10.52 17.89
C TYR A 197 3.81 -10.56 17.85
N ARG A 198 3.19 -10.61 19.03
CA ARG A 198 1.75 -10.45 19.23
C ARG A 198 1.48 -9.22 20.08
N GLN A 199 0.55 -8.39 19.64
CA GLN A 199 0.11 -7.20 20.37
C GLN A 199 -0.84 -7.57 21.52
N ASP A 200 -0.83 -6.78 22.58
CA ASP A 200 -1.68 -6.92 23.78
C ASP A 200 -3.16 -6.63 23.53
N ALA A 201 -3.48 -5.66 22.68
CA ALA A 201 -4.83 -5.26 22.34
C ALA A 201 -4.94 -4.82 20.87
N VAL A 202 -6.08 -5.08 20.23
CA VAL A 202 -6.31 -4.71 18.82
C VAL A 202 -6.38 -3.18 18.66
N SER A 203 -5.61 -2.59 17.74
CA SER A 203 -5.68 -1.15 17.44
C SER A 203 -6.83 -0.81 16.49
N LEU A 204 -7.20 0.48 16.42
CA LEU A 204 -8.17 0.96 15.43
C LEU A 204 -7.74 0.63 14.00
N THR A 205 -6.45 0.77 13.70
CA THR A 205 -5.89 0.44 12.39
C THR A 205 -6.05 -1.05 12.08
N ASP A 206 -5.81 -1.93 13.06
CA ASP A 206 -5.98 -3.37 12.87
C ASP A 206 -7.44 -3.72 12.57
N GLN A 207 -8.39 -3.18 13.34
CA GLN A 207 -9.83 -3.38 13.11
C GLN A 207 -10.26 -2.88 11.73
N TYR A 208 -9.73 -1.72 11.31
CA TYR A 208 -10.04 -1.14 10.01
C TYR A 208 -9.53 -2.00 8.84
N PHE A 209 -8.31 -2.53 8.92
CA PHE A 209 -7.78 -3.44 7.90
C PHE A 209 -8.41 -4.84 7.96
N GLU A 210 -8.89 -5.30 9.13
CA GLU A 210 -9.66 -6.53 9.25
C GLU A 210 -10.98 -6.47 8.44
N LYS A 211 -11.63 -5.29 8.36
CA LYS A 211 -12.81 -5.09 7.48
C LYS A 211 -12.49 -5.37 6.01
N MET A 212 -11.24 -5.19 5.58
CA MET A 212 -10.75 -5.53 4.24
C MET A 212 -10.46 -7.03 4.06
N GLY A 213 -10.56 -7.83 5.12
CA GLY A 213 -10.22 -9.26 5.12
C GLY A 213 -8.74 -9.54 5.29
N LEU A 214 -7.96 -8.56 5.77
CA LEU A 214 -6.52 -8.71 6.01
C LEU A 214 -6.26 -9.17 7.44
N GLN A 215 -5.20 -9.97 7.59
CA GLN A 215 -4.71 -10.41 8.90
C GLN A 215 -3.38 -9.71 9.20
N VAL A 216 -3.30 -9.05 10.35
CA VAL A 216 -2.08 -8.38 10.80
C VAL A 216 -1.08 -9.38 11.39
N ARG A 217 0.20 -9.16 11.10
CA ARG A 217 1.33 -9.86 11.71
C ARG A 217 2.43 -8.85 11.98
N TYR A 218 3.05 -8.92 13.16
CA TYR A 218 4.07 -7.97 13.59
C TYR A 218 5.44 -8.64 13.55
N PHE A 219 6.40 -7.99 12.91
CA PHE A 219 7.78 -8.46 12.85
C PHE A 219 8.74 -7.35 13.25
N MET A 220 9.69 -7.67 14.12
CA MET A 220 10.73 -6.75 14.63
C MET A 220 12.07 -7.48 14.81
#